data_AF-A0A3P7VJW5-F1
#
_entry.id   AF-A0A3P7VJW5-F1
#
_cell.length_a   1.000
_cell.length_b   1.000
_cell.length_c   1.000
_cell.angle_alpha   90.00
_cell.angle_beta   90.00
_cell.angle_gamma   90.00
#
_symmetry.space_group_name_H-M   'P 1'
#
loop_
_entity.id
_entity.type
_entity.pdbx_description
1 polymer ?
#
loop_
_entity_poly.entity_id
_entity_poly.type
_entity_poly.pdbx_seq_one_letter_code
_entity_poly.pdbx_strand_id
1 'polypeptide(L)'
;MLNRMKDSVDAQLQGHQAGFRKDSVRTDQIATLRIIVEQSVEWDSSLYINFIDYGKAFDSVERTTLWKLLRHHGVPEKIVNIIRNSYDGSNCKIVHG
;
A
#
# COMPACT_ATOMS: atom_id res chain seq x y z
N MET A 1 -5.60 -10.34 -14.05
CA MET A 1 -4.52 -10.76 -13.11
C MET A 1 -4.78 -10.28 -11.69
N LEU A 2 -5.01 -8.98 -11.49
CA LEU A 2 -5.23 -8.38 -10.17
C LEU A 2 -6.33 -9.11 -9.35
N ASN A 3 -7.49 -9.37 -9.96
CA ASN A 3 -8.58 -10.11 -9.28
C ASN A 3 -8.20 -11.53 -8.84
N ARG A 4 -7.19 -12.17 -9.45
CA ARG A 4 -6.74 -13.53 -9.07
C ARG A 4 -5.77 -13.54 -7.90
N MET A 5 -5.12 -12.41 -7.63
CA MET A 5 -4.20 -12.23 -6.51
C MET A 5 -4.89 -11.59 -5.31
N LYS A 6 -6.00 -10.91 -5.58
CA LYS A 6 -6.72 -10.09 -4.63
C LYS A 6 -7.01 -10.82 -3.33
N ASP A 7 -7.65 -11.98 -3.38
CA ASP A 7 -8.05 -12.68 -2.15
C ASP A 7 -6.83 -13.14 -1.31
N SER A 8 -5.73 -13.53 -1.97
CA SER A 8 -4.48 -13.94 -1.32
C SER A 8 -3.78 -12.76 -0.64
N VAL A 9 -3.79 -11.59 -1.29
CA VAL A 9 -3.12 -10.38 -0.80
C VAL A 9 -3.99 -9.66 0.24
N ASP A 10 -5.29 -9.50 -0.04
CA ASP A 10 -6.24 -8.85 0.86
C ASP A 10 -6.33 -9.57 2.21
N ALA A 11 -6.24 -10.91 2.25
CA ALA A 11 -6.20 -11.66 3.51
C ALA A 11 -4.98 -11.32 4.39
N GLN A 12 -3.93 -10.74 3.83
CA GLN A 12 -2.64 -10.49 4.51
C GLN A 12 -2.35 -9.02 4.75
N LEU A 13 -3.09 -8.11 4.09
CA LEU A 13 -3.02 -6.70 4.37
C LEU A 13 -3.67 -6.38 5.73
N GLN A 14 -3.05 -5.49 6.52
CA GLN A 14 -3.59 -5.11 7.82
C GLN A 14 -4.83 -4.22 7.66
N GLY A 15 -5.75 -4.26 8.63
CA GLY A 15 -6.97 -3.43 8.63
C GLY A 15 -6.72 -1.92 8.58
N HIS A 16 -5.54 -1.47 9.00
CA HIS A 16 -5.12 -0.07 8.96
C HIS A 16 -4.78 0.43 7.54
N GLN A 17 -4.54 -0.47 6.58
CA GLN A 17 -4.24 -0.10 5.21
C GLN A 17 -5.52 0.14 4.41
N ALA A 18 -5.88 1.41 4.22
CA ALA A 18 -7.03 1.79 3.38
C ALA A 18 -6.68 2.07 1.91
N GLY A 19 -5.39 2.20 1.59
CA GLY A 19 -4.93 2.43 0.21
C GLY A 19 -5.09 1.18 -0.65
N PHE A 20 -5.64 1.33 -1.87
CA PHE A 20 -5.75 0.28 -2.89
C PHE A 20 -6.54 -0.98 -2.49
N ARG A 21 -7.37 -0.89 -1.45
CA ARG A 21 -8.31 -1.93 -1.05
C ARG A 21 -9.71 -1.66 -1.58
N LYS A 22 -10.42 -2.74 -1.91
CA LYS A 22 -11.85 -2.65 -2.25
C LYS A 22 -12.60 -2.25 -0.97
N ASP A 23 -13.50 -1.28 -1.10
CA ASP A 23 -14.37 -0.78 -0.03
C ASP A 23 -13.64 0.01 1.08
N SER A 24 -12.34 0.28 0.93
CA SER A 24 -11.62 1.23 1.79
C SER A 24 -11.92 2.66 1.37
N VAL A 25 -12.80 3.33 2.12
CA VAL A 25 -13.16 4.72 1.87
C VAL A 25 -12.13 5.61 2.56
N ARG A 26 -11.38 6.41 1.78
CA ARG A 26 -10.43 7.42 2.28
C ARG A 26 -11.05 8.35 3.34
N THR A 27 -12.35 8.60 3.21
CA THR A 27 -13.17 9.38 4.15
C THR A 27 -13.13 8.84 5.58
N ASP A 28 -13.07 7.51 5.76
CA ASP A 28 -13.10 6.91 7.09
C ASP A 28 -11.83 7.23 7.87
N GLN A 29 -10.67 7.18 7.23
CA GLN A 29 -9.40 7.53 7.87
C GLN A 29 -9.31 9.02 8.24
N ILE A 30 -9.84 9.91 7.40
CA ILE A 30 -9.91 11.35 7.70
C ILE A 30 -10.86 11.60 8.86
N ALA A 31 -12.01 10.91 8.89
CA ALA A 31 -12.96 11.00 9.99
C ALA A 31 -12.37 10.48 11.30
N THR A 32 -11.66 9.34 11.28
CA THR A 32 -10.94 8.81 12.45
C THR A 32 -9.89 9.80 12.95
N LEU A 33 -9.08 10.39 12.06
CA LEU A 33 -8.09 11.39 12.46
C LEU A 33 -8.75 12.61 13.10
N ARG A 34 -9.87 13.07 12.53
CA ARG A 34 -10.65 14.18 13.08
C ARG A 34 -11.15 13.88 14.49
N ILE A 35 -11.71 12.69 14.72
CA ILE A 35 -12.18 12.26 16.04
C ILE A 35 -11.03 12.26 17.07
N ILE A 36 -9.85 11.73 16.69
CA ILE A 36 -8.67 11.70 17.58
C ILE A 36 -8.24 13.12 17.96
N VAL A 37 -8.24 14.05 17.00
CA VAL A 37 -7.91 15.46 17.25
C VAL A 37 -8.94 16.11 18.18
N GLU A 38 -10.24 15.95 17.89
CA GLU A 38 -11.32 16.52 18.70
C GLU A 38 -11.28 16.03 20.15
N GLN A 39 -11.04 14.73 20.33
CA GLN A 39 -10.96 14.11 21.65
C GLN A 39 -9.72 14.54 22.43
N SER A 40 -8.59 14.80 21.75
CA SER A 40 -7.40 15.34 22.41
C SER A 40 -7.61 16.76 22.96
N VAL A 41 -8.41 17.57 22.25
CA VAL A 41 -8.81 18.91 22.68
C VAL A 41 -9.81 18.83 23.84
N GLU A 42 -10.76 17.89 23.78
CA GLU A 42 -11.76 17.70 24.83
C GLU A 42 -11.14 17.32 26.19
N TRP A 43 -10.09 16.51 26.19
CA TRP A 43 -9.42 16.04 27.41
C TRP A 43 -8.15 16.81 27.78
N ASP A 44 -7.87 17.94 27.12
CA ASP A 44 -6.64 18.74 27.33
C ASP A 44 -5.36 17.89 27.29
N SER A 45 -5.34 16.90 26.38
CA SER A 45 -4.25 15.94 26.25
C SER A 45 -3.29 16.35 25.14
N SER A 46 -1.99 16.15 25.35
CA SER A 46 -1.00 16.40 24.31
C SER A 46 -1.11 15.36 23.19
N LEU A 47 -1.30 15.81 21.94
CA LEU A 47 -1.36 14.95 20.74
C LEU A 47 -0.22 15.29 19.77
N TYR A 48 0.49 14.26 19.31
CA TYR A 48 1.53 14.37 18.28
C TYR A 48 1.19 13.48 17.08
N ILE A 49 1.16 14.05 15.88
CA ILE A 49 0.85 13.34 14.63
C ILE A 49 2.06 13.45 13.70
N ASN A 50 2.55 12.32 13.19
CA ASN A 50 3.61 12.27 12.20
C ASN A 50 3.07 11.73 10.86
N PHE A 51 3.27 12.48 9.78
CA PHE A 51 2.93 12.05 8.43
C PHE A 51 4.18 11.56 7.72
N ILE A 52 4.23 10.27 7.40
CA ILE A 52 5.33 9.66 6.66
C ILE A 52 4.86 9.47 5.22
N ASP A 53 5.51 10.15 4.28
CA ASP A 53 5.33 9.94 2.85
C ASP A 53 6.60 9.33 2.24
N TYR A 54 6.42 8.33 1.38
CA TYR A 54 7.52 7.68 0.69
C TYR A 54 7.69 8.31 -0.69
N GLY A 55 8.67 9.22 -0.82
CA GLY A 55 9.07 9.78 -2.10
C GLY A 55 9.44 8.68 -3.09
N LYS A 56 8.66 8.53 -4.17
CA LYS A 56 8.81 7.48 -5.20
C LYS A 56 8.66 6.05 -4.64
N ALA A 57 7.55 5.79 -3.96
CA ALA A 57 7.20 4.48 -3.39
C ALA A 57 7.30 3.31 -4.39
N PHE A 58 7.15 3.52 -5.69
CA PHE A 58 7.31 2.46 -6.69
C PHE A 58 8.74 2.30 -7.21
N ASP A 59 9.52 3.39 -7.27
CA ASP A 59 10.90 3.34 -7.80
C ASP A 59 11.91 2.88 -6.74
N SER A 60 11.57 3.06 -5.45
CA SER A 60 12.41 2.69 -4.31
C SER A 60 12.28 1.21 -3.90
N VAL A 61 11.28 0.50 -4.41
CA VAL A 61 11.06 -0.91 -4.06
C VAL A 61 12.10 -1.80 -4.73
N GLU A 62 12.85 -2.53 -3.91
CA GLU A 62 13.81 -3.53 -4.37
C GLU A 62 13.07 -4.71 -5.02
N ARG A 63 13.27 -4.90 -6.32
CA ARG A 63 12.46 -5.80 -7.15
C ARG A 63 12.61 -7.26 -6.75
N THR A 64 13.79 -7.70 -6.30
CA THR A 64 13.98 -9.10 -5.88
C THR A 64 13.25 -9.40 -4.58
N THR A 65 13.19 -8.44 -3.65
CA THR A 65 12.38 -8.50 -2.43
C THR A 65 10.90 -8.53 -2.78
N LEU A 66 10.43 -7.74 -3.74
CA LEU A 66 9.04 -7.78 -4.20
C LEU A 66 8.64 -9.18 -4.70
N TRP A 67 9.48 -9.84 -5.50
CA TRP A 67 9.19 -11.21 -5.97
C TRP A 67 9.16 -12.24 -4.85
N LYS A 68 10.04 -12.10 -3.85
CA LYS A 68 10.03 -12.96 -2.66
C LYS A 68 8.76 -12.75 -1.84
N LEU A 69 8.34 -11.49 -1.68
CA LEU A 69 7.15 -11.13 -0.91
C LEU A 69 5.88 -11.71 -1.55
N LEU A 70 5.71 -11.56 -2.86
CA LEU A 70 4.53 -12.10 -3.56
C LEU A 70 4.40 -13.62 -3.40
N ARG A 71 5.53 -14.35 -3.51
CA ARG A 71 5.54 -15.80 -3.27
C ARG A 71 5.22 -16.16 -1.83
N HIS A 72 5.80 -15.44 -0.88
CA HIS A 72 5.54 -15.64 0.55
C HIS A 72 4.05 -15.45 0.86
N HIS A 73 3.42 -14.45 0.23
CA HIS A 73 1.99 -14.18 0.36
C HIS A 73 1.10 -15.08 -0.51
N GLY A 74 1.58 -16.21 -1.02
CA GLY A 74 0.77 -17.24 -1.67
C GLY A 74 0.41 -16.96 -3.13
N VAL A 75 1.00 -15.93 -3.75
CA VAL A 75 0.78 -15.65 -5.18
C VAL A 75 1.42 -16.77 -6.01
N PRO A 76 0.66 -17.44 -6.91
CA PRO A 76 1.20 -18.52 -7.73
C PRO A 76 2.40 -18.09 -8.58
N GLU A 77 3.42 -18.96 -8.68
CA GLU A 77 4.68 -18.68 -9.40
C GLU A 77 4.47 -18.22 -10.85
N LYS A 78 3.47 -18.79 -11.54
CA LYS A 78 3.10 -18.38 -12.91
C LYS A 78 2.70 -16.90 -12.97
N ILE A 79 2.01 -16.39 -11.95
CA ILE A 79 1.61 -14.97 -11.88
C ILE A 79 2.82 -14.10 -11.53
N VAL A 80 3.65 -14.53 -10.57
CA VAL A 80 4.89 -13.82 -10.21
C VAL A 80 5.81 -13.65 -11.41
N ASN A 81 5.96 -14.69 -12.23
CA ASN A 81 6.80 -14.63 -13.43
C ASN A 81 6.22 -13.70 -14.51
N ILE A 82 4.89 -13.64 -14.67
CA ILE A 82 4.29 -12.69 -15.61
C ILE A 82 4.47 -11.25 -15.13
N ILE A 83 4.32 -10.99 -13.83
CA ILE A 83 4.61 -9.67 -13.26
C ILE A 83 6.08 -9.33 -13.47
N ARG A 84 7.02 -10.21 -13.13
CA ARG A 84 8.46 -9.98 -13.36
C ARG A 84 8.75 -9.62 -14.81
N ASN A 85 8.24 -10.42 -15.75
CA ASN A 85 8.44 -10.19 -17.18
C ASN A 85 7.81 -8.86 -17.66
N SER A 86 6.77 -8.36 -16.99
CA SER A 86 6.22 -7.03 -17.31
C SER A 86 7.14 -5.87 -16.92
N TYR A 87 8.05 -6.08 -15.96
CA TYR A 87 9.10 -5.13 -15.59
C TYR A 87 10.39 -5.30 -16.40
N ASP A 88 10.62 -6.48 -17.00
CA ASP A 88 11.76 -6.75 -17.87
C ASP A 88 11.45 -6.30 -19.30
N GLY A 89 11.99 -5.15 -19.71
CA GLY A 89 11.83 -4.58 -21.06
C GLY A 89 10.98 -3.31 -21.15
N SER A 90 10.38 -2.87 -20.04
CA SER A 90 9.67 -1.59 -19.96
C SER A 90 10.62 -0.46 -19.50
N ASN A 91 10.92 0.47 -20.41
CA ASN A 91 11.72 1.66 -20.13
C ASN A 91 10.78 2.79 -19.68
N CYS A 92 10.43 2.81 -18.39
CA CYS A 92 9.60 3.90 -17.85
C CYS A 92 10.51 5.09 -17.50
N LYS A 93 10.54 6.12 -18.34
CA LYS A 93 11.19 7.39 -18.01
C LYS A 93 10.20 8.27 -17.26
N ILE A 94 10.58 8.70 -16.06
CA ILE A 94 9.88 9.77 -15.34
C ILE A 94 10.17 11.06 -16.11
N VAL A 95 9.16 11.62 -16.77
CA VAL A 95 9.25 12.95 -17.34
C VAL A 95 9.06 13.92 -16.19
N HIS A 96 10.15 14.57 -15.77
CA HIS A 96 10.05 15.71 -14.88
C HIS A 96 9.44 16.88 -15.67
N GLY A 97 8.22 17.27 -15.29
CA GLY A 97 7.61 18.55 -15.66
C GLY A 97 7.96 19.62 -14.65
#